data_AF-A0AA50E4T2-F1
#
_entry.id   AF-A0AA50E4T2-F1
#
_cell.length_a   1.000
_cell.length_b   1.000
_cell.length_c   1.000
_cell.angle_alpha   90.00
_cell.angle_beta   90.00
_cell.angle_gamma   90.00
#
_symmetry.space_group_name_H-M   'P 1'
#
loop_
_entity.id
_entity.type
_entity.pdbx_description
1 polymer ?
#
loop_
_entity_poly.entity_id
_entity_poly.type
_entity_poly.pdbx_seq_one_letter_code
_entity_poly.pdbx_strand_id
1 'polypeptide(L)'
;MNWRALLLAVILGTVVFGGLHAQTNTTNTPSNNSSLTTPNRLKINLTLGDPTELKVREGDTVNRGQVLSDKEAERSRLERDQRERLLAIANVEGQLVPTLQPAPALRELPPFPTPWKKPPSN
;
A
#
# COMPACT_ATOMS: atom_id res chain seq x y z
N MET A 1 28.15 -33.36 -13.37
CA MET A 1 26.69 -33.17 -13.40
C MET A 1 26.44 -31.69 -13.57
N ASN A 2 26.13 -31.25 -14.81
CA ASN A 2 26.39 -29.89 -15.27
C ASN A 2 25.07 -29.27 -15.73
N TRP A 3 24.64 -28.23 -15.04
CA TRP A 3 23.26 -27.71 -14.92
C TRP A 3 22.93 -26.66 -15.99
N ARG A 4 23.76 -26.60 -17.04
CA ARG A 4 23.76 -25.52 -18.03
C ARG A 4 22.92 -25.81 -19.29
N ALA A 5 22.17 -26.91 -19.32
CA ALA A 5 21.57 -27.42 -20.56
C ALA A 5 20.04 -27.38 -20.63
N LEU A 6 19.32 -26.65 -19.76
CA LEU A 6 17.85 -26.64 -19.79
C LEU A 6 17.16 -25.31 -20.11
N LEU A 7 17.88 -24.25 -20.52
CA LEU A 7 17.22 -22.96 -20.80
C LEU A 7 17.67 -22.36 -22.14
N LEU A 8 17.23 -22.99 -23.23
CA LEU A 8 17.17 -22.38 -24.55
C LEU A 8 15.79 -22.60 -25.18
N ALA A 9 14.86 -21.70 -24.86
CA ALA A 9 13.80 -21.23 -25.74
C ALA A 9 13.30 -19.87 -25.15
N VAL A 10 13.71 -18.70 -25.67
CA VAL A 10 13.11 -18.01 -26.85
C VAL A 10 11.66 -17.59 -26.51
N ILE A 11 11.20 -16.33 -26.47
CA ILE A 11 11.60 -15.03 -27.05
C ILE A 11 10.74 -13.93 -26.37
N LEU A 12 11.29 -12.71 -26.30
CA LEU A 12 10.68 -11.37 -26.13
C LEU A 12 9.22 -11.21 -25.62
N GLY A 13 9.08 -10.37 -24.58
CA GLY A 13 7.84 -9.61 -24.34
C GLY A 13 7.68 -9.11 -22.90
N THR A 14 8.19 -7.90 -22.63
CA THR A 14 7.75 -6.97 -21.55
C THR A 14 7.31 -7.57 -20.21
N VAL A 15 8.18 -7.50 -19.21
CA VAL A 15 7.76 -7.57 -17.80
C VAL A 15 7.20 -6.20 -17.41
N VAL A 16 5.87 -6.05 -17.41
CA VAL A 16 5.20 -5.03 -16.60
C VAL A 16 4.82 -5.71 -15.29
N PHE A 17 5.58 -5.41 -14.25
CA PHE A 17 5.21 -5.72 -12.86
C PHE A 17 3.95 -4.94 -12.50
N GLY A 18 2.87 -5.66 -12.21
CA GLY A 18 1.66 -5.12 -11.59
C GLY A 18 1.13 -6.16 -10.61
N GLY A 19 1.04 -5.77 -9.33
CA GLY A 19 0.77 -6.64 -8.19
C GLY A 19 -0.43 -7.56 -8.38
N LEU A 20 -0.25 -8.82 -7.95
CA LEU A 20 -1.32 -9.77 -7.76
C LEU A 20 -2.10 -9.37 -6.50
N HIS A 21 -3.09 -8.50 -6.64
CA HIS A 21 -4.14 -8.35 -5.65
C HIS A 21 -5.14 -9.48 -5.92
N ALA A 22 -5.13 -10.50 -5.07
CA ALA A 22 -6.08 -11.60 -5.15
C ALA A 22 -7.51 -11.05 -4.89
N GLN A 23 -8.22 -10.69 -5.95
CA GLN A 23 -9.67 -10.60 -5.92
C GLN A 23 -10.20 -11.99 -6.23
N THR A 24 -10.80 -12.64 -5.24
CA THR A 24 -11.65 -13.82 -5.46
C THR A 24 -12.92 -13.36 -6.16
N ASN A 25 -12.83 -13.14 -7.46
CA ASN A 25 -14.00 -12.93 -8.31
C ASN A 25 -14.70 -14.27 -8.45
N THR A 26 -15.84 -14.42 -7.77
CA THR A 26 -16.79 -15.51 -8.02
C THR A 26 -17.23 -15.41 -9.48
N THR A 27 -16.52 -16.14 -10.33
CA THR A 27 -16.82 -16.26 -11.75
C THR A 27 -17.98 -17.23 -11.87
N ASN A 28 -19.20 -16.69 -11.79
CA ASN A 28 -20.36 -17.36 -12.37
C ASN A 28 -20.14 -17.34 -13.88
N THR A 29 -19.48 -18.37 -14.41
CA THR A 29 -19.31 -18.57 -15.85
C THR A 29 -20.68 -18.88 -16.45
N PRO A 30 -21.32 -17.98 -17.22
CA PRO A 30 -22.51 -18.36 -17.95
C PRO A 30 -22.08 -19.37 -19.03
N SER A 31 -22.66 -20.57 -18.99
CA SER A 31 -22.50 -21.59 -20.02
C SER A 31 -22.74 -20.99 -21.40
N ASN A 32 -21.73 -21.06 -22.27
CA ASN A 32 -21.77 -20.54 -23.62
C ASN A 32 -22.57 -21.49 -24.53
N ASN A 33 -23.88 -21.51 -24.36
CA ASN A 33 -24.80 -22.08 -25.35
C ASN A 33 -25.39 -20.93 -26.16
N SER A 34 -24.62 -20.50 -27.15
CA SER A 34 -24.99 -19.46 -28.11
C SER A 34 -25.98 -20.02 -29.13
N SER A 35 -27.27 -19.97 -28.80
CA SER A 35 -28.37 -19.97 -29.78
C SER A 35 -29.39 -18.93 -29.34
N LEU A 36 -29.06 -17.64 -29.47
CA LEU A 36 -29.93 -16.55 -29.08
C LEU A 36 -30.14 -15.61 -30.26
N THR A 37 -31.01 -16.03 -31.17
CA THR A 37 -31.60 -15.21 -32.23
C THR A 37 -32.67 -14.24 -31.70
N THR A 38 -32.90 -14.25 -30.39
CA THR A 38 -33.91 -13.42 -29.72
C THR A 38 -33.22 -12.41 -28.80
N PRO A 39 -33.54 -11.11 -28.89
CA PRO A 39 -32.97 -10.12 -27.99
C PRO A 39 -33.40 -10.42 -26.55
N ASN A 40 -32.46 -10.89 -25.73
CA ASN A 40 -32.68 -11.17 -24.32
C ASN A 40 -32.33 -9.91 -23.50
N ARG A 41 -33.31 -9.40 -22.75
CA ARG A 41 -33.12 -8.24 -21.86
C ARG A 41 -32.42 -8.69 -20.59
N LEU A 42 -31.13 -8.39 -20.47
CA LEU A 42 -30.36 -8.62 -19.26
C LEU A 42 -30.57 -7.45 -18.27
N LYS A 43 -30.85 -7.77 -17.01
CA LYS A 43 -30.90 -6.79 -15.92
C LYS A 43 -29.63 -6.92 -15.08
N ILE A 44 -28.94 -5.81 -14.83
CA ILE A 44 -27.73 -5.75 -14.01
C ILE A 44 -28.00 -4.76 -12.88
N ASN A 45 -27.78 -5.17 -11.63
CA ASN A 45 -27.83 -4.29 -10.47
C ASN A 45 -26.40 -3.99 -10.05
N LEU A 46 -26.05 -2.70 -9.96
CA LEU A 46 -24.72 -2.22 -9.56
C LEU A 46 -24.86 -1.28 -8.36
N THR A 47 -24.03 -1.47 -7.35
CA THR A 47 -23.94 -0.59 -6.19
C THR A 47 -22.71 0.29 -6.32
N LEU A 48 -22.90 1.60 -6.39
CA LEU A 48 -21.84 2.59 -6.56
C LEU A 48 -21.66 3.40 -5.27
N GLY A 49 -20.46 3.93 -5.06
CA GLY A 49 -20.21 4.91 -4.00
C GLY A 49 -20.70 6.30 -4.39
N ASP A 50 -20.45 6.68 -5.65
CA ASP A 50 -20.88 7.93 -6.26
C ASP A 50 -21.41 7.65 -7.69
N PRO A 51 -22.57 8.19 -8.09
CA PRO A 51 -23.10 8.01 -9.45
C PRO A 51 -22.18 8.53 -10.57
N THR A 52 -21.27 9.47 -10.28
CA THR A 52 -20.28 10.00 -11.25
C THR A 52 -19.23 8.97 -11.66
N GLU A 53 -19.09 7.88 -10.90
CA GLU A 53 -18.19 6.76 -11.23
C GLU A 53 -18.73 5.92 -12.40
N LEU A 54 -20.00 6.09 -12.79
CA LEU A 54 -20.62 5.35 -13.88
C LEU A 54 -20.14 5.90 -15.24
N LYS A 55 -19.57 5.02 -16.07
CA LYS A 55 -18.98 5.36 -17.37
C LYS A 55 -19.95 5.21 -18.54
N VAL A 56 -21.19 4.85 -18.26
CA VAL A 56 -22.24 4.60 -19.24
C VAL A 56 -23.45 5.48 -18.95
N ARG A 57 -24.14 5.88 -20.01
CA ARG A 57 -25.37 6.68 -19.94
C ARG A 57 -26.56 5.83 -20.40
N GLU A 58 -27.75 6.29 -20.07
CA GLU A 58 -28.97 5.67 -20.59
C GLU A 58 -28.98 5.71 -22.12
N GLY A 59 -29.25 4.57 -22.75
CA GLY A 59 -29.22 4.42 -24.21
C GLY A 59 -27.87 3.97 -24.78
N ASP A 60 -26.81 3.91 -23.97
CA ASP A 60 -25.52 3.39 -24.43
C ASP A 60 -25.56 1.87 -24.66
N THR A 61 -24.83 1.43 -25.68
CA THR A 61 -24.60 0.00 -25.94
C THR A 61 -23.40 -0.48 -25.16
N VAL A 62 -23.60 -1.49 -24.31
CA VAL A 62 -22.53 -2.11 -23.50
C VAL A 62 -22.03 -3.40 -24.14
N ASN A 63 -20.72 -3.51 -24.30
CA ASN A 63 -20.08 -4.70 -24.83
C ASN A 63 -19.53 -5.60 -23.71
N ARG A 64 -19.40 -6.89 -23.99
CA ARG A 64 -18.77 -7.83 -23.05
C ARG A 64 -17.33 -7.38 -22.75
N GLY A 65 -16.98 -7.32 -21.47
CA GLY A 65 -15.66 -6.91 -20.99
C GLY A 65 -15.48 -5.39 -20.82
N GLN A 66 -16.50 -4.59 -21.14
CA GLN A 66 -16.47 -3.15 -20.90
C GLN A 66 -16.56 -2.84 -19.40
N VAL A 67 -15.73 -1.91 -18.94
CA VAL A 67 -15.79 -1.38 -17.58
C VAL A 67 -16.95 -0.38 -17.47
N LEU A 68 -17.96 -0.73 -16.68
CA LEU A 68 -19.16 0.10 -16.49
C LEU A 68 -18.98 1.20 -15.44
N SER A 69 -18.08 0.99 -14.48
CA SER A 69 -17.79 1.95 -13.42
C SER A 69 -16.33 1.89 -13.02
N ASP A 70 -15.74 3.04 -12.70
CA ASP A 70 -14.35 3.13 -12.26
C ASP A 70 -14.15 4.22 -11.20
N LYS A 71 -13.40 3.89 -10.14
CA LYS A 71 -13.11 4.77 -9.00
C LYS A 71 -11.78 5.51 -9.17
N GLU A 72 -11.60 6.11 -10.33
CA GLU A 72 -10.29 6.66 -10.72
C GLU A 72 -9.82 7.78 -9.78
N ALA A 73 -10.74 8.64 -9.32
CA ALA A 73 -10.41 9.71 -8.38
C ALA A 73 -9.89 9.16 -7.03
N GLU A 74 -10.55 8.15 -6.48
CA GLU A 74 -10.14 7.55 -5.21
C GLU A 74 -8.85 6.74 -5.36
N ARG A 75 -8.69 6.00 -6.45
CA ARG A 75 -7.42 5.32 -6.78
C ARG A 75 -6.26 6.31 -6.83
N SER A 76 -6.45 7.40 -7.58
CA SER A 76 -5.46 8.47 -7.73
C SER A 76 -5.12 9.13 -6.38
N ARG A 77 -6.10 9.34 -5.51
CA ARG A 77 -5.87 9.85 -4.16
C ARG A 77 -5.04 8.87 -3.32
N LEU A 78 -5.41 7.60 -3.29
CA LEU A 78 -4.71 6.57 -2.51
C LEU A 78 -3.27 6.35 -2.99
N GLU A 79 -3.01 6.45 -4.29
CA GLU A 79 -1.65 6.38 -4.84
C GLU A 79 -0.76 7.54 -4.38
N ARG A 80 -1.32 8.75 -4.27
CA ARG A 80 -0.60 9.91 -3.71
C ARG A 80 -0.29 9.68 -2.24
N ASP A 81 -1.29 9.30 -1.45
CA ASP A 81 -1.14 9.02 -0.02
C ASP A 81 -0.08 7.91 0.22
N GLN A 82 -0.09 6.87 -0.63
CA GLN A 82 0.89 5.79 -0.58
C GLN A 82 2.31 6.32 -0.84
N ARG A 83 2.49 7.14 -1.88
CA ARG A 83 3.80 7.73 -2.22
C ARG A 83 4.33 8.59 -1.08
N GLU A 84 3.50 9.43 -0.48
CA GLU A 84 3.89 10.29 0.64
C GLU A 84 4.38 9.46 1.83
N ARG A 85 3.66 8.39 2.17
CA ARG A 85 4.05 7.48 3.25
C ARG A 85 5.37 6.77 2.97
N LEU A 86 5.58 6.31 1.74
CA LEU A 86 6.84 5.67 1.35
C LEU A 86 8.02 6.63 1.46
N LEU A 87 7.85 7.90 1.09
CA LEU A 87 8.87 8.94 1.29
C LEU A 87 9.14 9.19 2.77
N ALA A 88 8.10 9.25 3.60
CA ALA A 88 8.26 9.41 5.05
C ALA A 88 9.05 8.24 5.66
N ILE A 89 8.76 7.00 5.26
CA ILE A 89 9.50 5.81 5.68
C ILE A 89 10.97 5.91 5.25
N ALA A 90 11.22 6.22 3.97
CA ALA A 90 12.59 6.34 3.45
C ALA A 90 13.40 7.43 4.18
N ASN A 91 12.77 8.54 4.55
CA ASN A 91 13.40 9.60 5.33
C ASN A 91 13.79 9.15 6.74
N VAL A 92 12.93 8.36 7.40
CA VAL A 92 13.22 7.79 8.73
C VAL A 92 14.32 6.74 8.65
N GLU A 93 14.26 5.85 7.67
CA GLU A 93 15.28 4.80 7.46
C GLU A 93 16.65 5.39 7.08
N GLY A 94 16.67 6.50 6.33
CA GLY A 94 17.89 7.22 5.97
C GLY A 94 18.49 8.06 7.11
N GLN A 95 17.75 8.27 8.20
CA GLN A 95 18.25 8.99 9.36
C GLN A 95 19.11 8.08 10.23
N LEU A 96 20.42 8.36 10.28
CA LEU A 96 21.33 7.74 11.23
C LEU A 96 20.88 8.09 12.66
N VAL A 97 20.55 7.07 13.45
CA VAL A 97 20.23 7.25 14.87
C VAL A 97 21.46 7.86 15.56
N PRO A 98 21.32 8.99 16.27
CA PRO A 98 22.46 9.60 16.94
C PRO A 98 23.05 8.61 17.94
N THR A 99 24.35 8.34 17.81
CA THR A 99 25.06 7.49 18.76
C THR A 99 25.07 8.18 20.11
N LEU A 100 24.42 7.57 21.10
CA LEU A 100 24.42 8.06 22.47
C LEU A 100 25.85 8.01 23.01
N GLN A 101 26.43 9.17 23.31
CA GLN A 101 27.69 9.21 24.03
C GLN A 101 27.44 8.84 25.49
N PRO A 102 28.27 7.96 26.10
CA PRO A 102 28.14 7.64 27.51
C PRO A 102 28.30 8.91 28.35
N ALA A 103 27.46 9.04 29.38
CA ALA A 103 27.51 10.17 30.29
C ALA A 103 28.91 10.32 30.91
N PRO A 104 29.42 11.55 31.07
CA PRO A 104 30.71 11.78 31.70
C PRO A 104 30.68 11.23 33.13
N ALA A 105 31.82 10.69 33.57
CA ALA A 105 31.98 10.16 34.92
C ALA A 105 31.58 11.22 35.95
N LEU A 106 30.71 10.83 36.89
CA LEU A 106 30.27 11.67 38.00
C LEU A 106 31.52 12.12 38.80
N ARG A 107 31.77 13.43 38.83
CA ARG A 107 32.72 14.00 39.79
C ARG A 107 32.08 13.92 41.17
N GLU A 108 32.77 13.30 42.11
CA GLU A 108 32.35 13.31 43.52
C GLU A 108 32.24 14.76 44.01
N LEU A 109 31.09 15.10 44.58
CA LEU A 109 30.88 16.40 45.21
C LEU A 109 31.82 16.52 46.42
N PRO A 110 32.38 17.72 46.68
CA PRO A 110 33.19 17.93 47.87
C PRO A 110 32.35 17.61 49.13
N PRO A 111 32.98 17.06 50.19
CA PRO A 111 32.27 16.69 51.41
C PRO A 111 31.57 17.91 52.00
N PHE A 112 30.32 17.72 52.42
CA PHE A 112 29.56 18.76 53.11
C PHE A 112 30.30 19.19 54.39
N PRO A 113 30.49 20.50 54.62
CA PRO A 113 31.05 20.97 55.88
C PRO A 113 30.09 20.61 57.02
N THR A 114 30.63 19.92 58.04
CA THR A 114 29.90 19.53 59.24
C THR A 114 29.33 20.75 59.96
N PRO A 115 28.10 20.68 60.52
CA PRO A 115 27.47 21.82 61.18
C PRO A 115 28.26 22.26 62.41
N TRP A 116 28.33 23.59 62.56
CA TRP A 116 29.00 24.36 63.60
C TRP A 116 28.96 23.71 65.00
N LYS A 117 30.14 23.40 65.54
CA LYS A 117 30.30 22.95 66.93
C LYS A 117 30.00 24.15 67.85
N LYS A 118 28.94 24.06 68.65
CA LYS A 118 28.56 25.11 69.62
C LYS A 118 29.73 25.36 70.59
N PRO A 119 30.19 26.61 70.76
CA PRO A 119 31.27 26.90 71.72
C PRO A 119 30.79 26.61 73.15
N PRO A 120 31.70 26.17 74.05
CA PRO A 120 31.35 25.88 75.43
C PRO A 120 30.84 27.15 76.12
N SER A 121 29.68 27.02 76.75
CA SER A 121 29.15 28.01 77.71
C SER A 121 30.10 28.06 78.90
N ASN A 122 30.62 29.24 79.21
CA ASN A 122 31.34 29.52 80.45
C ASN A 122 30.36 30.13 81.45
#